data_AF-A0A414B1X2-F1
#
_entry.id   AF-A0A414B1X2-F1
#
_cell.length_a   1.000
_cell.length_b   1.000
_cell.length_c   1.000
_cell.angle_alpha   90.00
_cell.angle_beta   90.00
_cell.angle_gamma   90.00
#
_symmetry.space_group_name_H-M   'P 1'
#
loop_
_entity.id
_entity.type
_entity.pdbx_description
1 polymer ?
#
loop_
_entity_poly.entity_id
_entity_poly.type
_entity_poly.pdbx_seq_one_letter_code
_entity_poly.pdbx_strand_id
1 'polypeptide(L)'
;MRVMRNKNDWMQKKSIIIILVVLLLVAILAVAAELGMKSGGRPNKIIEKITDGNEDNSNSDSNNMKEKDSEKEFEDDTNSELNTGYGYEMDVLSDKNNSTEEKTVYEKGYDLPVDKQEDKTAKKELHEMMQAVWPIYDKSEKGDTSNVVLPSKTIKKILDKIESCSVPAFFSGREEHMRNADKFDGFLKNAQKGEKDSIIVYEVHEDGGVGRNKYIFDGQNMYVLYVGSVWNNDEDVISIDTTYTRIKEWNYTKDGWFTGEFCVPEPPERSETVDGRFRILV
;
A
#
# COMPACT_ATOMS: atom_id res chain seq x y z
N MET A 1 14.17 -46.75 -15.22
CA MET A 1 15.14 -45.85 -15.87
C MET A 1 14.65 -44.41 -15.66
N ARG A 2 15.16 -43.70 -14.65
CA ARG A 2 14.75 -42.30 -14.36
C ARG A 2 15.57 -41.37 -15.25
N VAL A 3 14.90 -40.61 -16.11
CA VAL A 3 15.53 -39.61 -16.97
C VAL A 3 15.98 -38.43 -16.10
N MET A 4 17.29 -38.28 -15.91
CA MET A 4 17.86 -37.07 -15.29
C MET A 4 17.74 -35.91 -16.29
N ARG A 5 16.87 -34.94 -15.97
CA ARG A 5 16.69 -33.71 -16.76
C ARG A 5 17.86 -32.77 -16.44
N ASN A 6 18.68 -32.49 -17.45
CA ASN A 6 19.95 -31.79 -17.34
C ASN A 6 19.74 -30.32 -16.94
N LYS A 7 20.11 -29.93 -15.71
CA LYS A 7 19.98 -28.54 -15.17
C LYS A 7 20.65 -27.48 -16.06
N ASN A 8 21.61 -27.88 -16.90
CA ASN A 8 22.33 -26.99 -17.80
C ASN A 8 21.44 -26.41 -18.92
N ASP A 9 20.43 -27.15 -19.39
CA ASP A 9 19.53 -26.70 -20.47
C ASP A 9 18.57 -25.61 -19.99
N TRP A 10 18.15 -25.68 -18.73
CA TRP A 10 17.27 -24.67 -18.13
C TRP A 10 18.00 -23.35 -17.86
N MET A 11 19.25 -23.41 -17.39
CA MET A 11 20.09 -22.23 -17.19
C MET A 11 20.47 -21.56 -18.53
N GLN A 12 20.77 -22.35 -19.57
CA GLN A 12 21.02 -21.80 -20.91
C GLN A 12 19.79 -21.11 -21.50
N LYS A 13 18.59 -21.70 -21.38
CA LYS A 13 17.35 -21.09 -21.87
C LYS A 13 17.03 -19.77 -21.17
N LYS A 14 17.24 -19.68 -19.85
CA LYS A 14 17.09 -18.43 -19.09
C LYS A 14 18.09 -17.35 -19.54
N SER A 15 19.36 -17.71 -19.72
CA SER A 15 20.36 -16.76 -20.23
C SER A 15 20.06 -16.27 -21.64
N ILE A 16 19.56 -17.13 -22.53
CA ILE A 16 19.18 -16.74 -23.90
C ILE A 16 18.00 -15.76 -23.89
N ILE A 17 16.99 -15.99 -23.05
CA ILE A 17 15.84 -15.08 -22.92
C ILE A 17 16.29 -13.71 -22.41
N ILE A 18 17.17 -13.66 -21.40
CA ILE A 18 17.70 -12.40 -20.86
C ILE A 18 18.48 -11.63 -21.94
N ILE A 19 19.32 -12.32 -22.72
CA ILE A 19 20.08 -11.68 -23.82
C ILE A 19 19.12 -11.09 -24.87
N LEU A 20 18.05 -11.81 -25.23
CA LEU A 20 17.07 -11.31 -26.20
C LEU A 20 16.31 -10.08 -25.71
N VAL A 21 15.92 -10.03 -24.42
CA VAL A 21 15.24 -8.87 -23.83
C VAL A 21 16.15 -7.65 -23.81
N VAL A 22 17.43 -7.82 -23.45
CA VAL A 22 18.41 -6.73 -23.46
C VAL A 22 18.63 -6.19 -24.86
N LEU A 23 18.75 -7.06 -25.87
CA LEU A 23 18.88 -6.64 -27.27
C LEU A 23 17.65 -5.87 -27.77
N LEU A 24 16.45 -6.27 -27.34
CA LEU A 24 15.20 -5.60 -27.71
C LEU A 24 15.09 -4.20 -27.08
N LEU A 25 15.50 -4.04 -25.82
CA LEU A 25 15.57 -2.74 -25.13
C LEU A 25 16.58 -1.79 -25.79
N VAL A 26 17.75 -2.30 -26.18
CA VAL A 26 18.77 -1.52 -26.91
C VAL A 26 18.24 -1.06 -28.26
N ALA A 27 17.51 -1.92 -28.99
CA ALA A 27 16.89 -1.55 -30.26
C ALA A 27 15.81 -0.47 -30.09
N ILE A 28 14.97 -0.55 -29.05
CA ILE A 28 13.95 0.47 -28.75
C ILE A 28 14.61 1.82 -28.43
N LEU A 29 15.68 1.82 -27.63
CA LEU A 29 16.43 3.05 -27.29
C LEU A 29 17.13 3.66 -28.52
N ALA A 30 17.67 2.83 -29.42
CA ALA A 30 18.28 3.28 -30.67
C ALA A 30 17.25 3.93 -31.61
N VAL A 31 16.07 3.32 -31.76
CA VAL A 31 14.96 3.89 -32.55
C VAL A 31 14.45 5.20 -31.93
N ALA A 32 14.36 5.30 -30.61
CA ALA A 32 13.96 6.53 -29.93
C ALA A 32 14.98 7.68 -30.14
N ALA A 33 16.27 7.37 -30.24
CA ALA A 33 17.33 8.33 -30.54
C ALA A 33 17.29 8.79 -32.02
N GLU A 34 17.05 7.87 -32.97
CA GLU A 34 16.92 8.20 -34.40
C GLU A 34 15.64 8.98 -34.72
N LEU A 35 14.55 8.75 -33.97
CA LEU A 35 13.30 9.52 -34.10
C LEU A 35 13.35 10.89 -33.41
N GLY A 36 14.51 11.31 -32.87
CA GLY A 36 14.69 12.65 -32.31
C GLY A 36 13.74 12.96 -31.16
N MET A 37 13.31 11.96 -30.39
CA MET A 37 12.44 12.14 -29.23
C MET A 37 13.25 12.77 -28.08
N LYS A 38 13.36 14.10 -28.11
CA LYS A 38 13.86 14.88 -26.98
C LYS A 38 12.95 14.70 -25.77
N SER A 39 13.56 14.26 -24.68
CA SER A 39 13.03 14.32 -23.32
C SER A 39 12.62 15.75 -22.95
N GLY A 40 11.44 15.89 -22.34
CA GLY A 40 11.05 17.06 -21.53
C GLY A 40 9.81 17.80 -22.01
N GLY A 41 8.71 17.68 -21.26
CA GLY A 41 7.54 18.58 -21.41
C GLY A 41 6.30 18.13 -20.65
N ARG A 42 6.09 18.68 -19.46
CA ARG A 42 4.87 18.59 -18.64
C ARG A 42 3.67 19.19 -19.42
N PRO A 43 2.49 18.54 -19.52
CA PRO A 43 1.30 19.22 -20.01
C PRO A 43 0.42 19.66 -18.83
N ASN A 44 0.24 20.97 -18.72
CA ASN A 44 -0.76 21.61 -17.87
C ASN A 44 -1.97 21.96 -18.76
N LYS A 45 -3.19 21.64 -18.27
CA LYS A 45 -4.51 22.18 -18.63
C LYS A 45 -4.87 22.44 -20.10
N ILE A 46 -5.89 21.73 -20.59
CA ILE A 46 -6.94 22.32 -21.44
C ILE A 46 -8.30 21.86 -20.89
N ILE A 47 -9.09 22.84 -20.41
CA ILE A 47 -10.53 22.74 -20.23
C ILE A 47 -11.13 23.19 -21.56
N GLU A 48 -11.99 22.38 -22.17
CA GLU A 48 -13.07 22.91 -23.00
C GLU A 48 -14.33 22.04 -22.88
N LYS A 49 -15.44 22.74 -22.67
CA LYS A 49 -16.81 22.25 -22.52
C LYS A 49 -17.33 21.72 -23.85
N ILE A 50 -18.07 20.61 -23.83
CA ILE A 50 -19.21 20.41 -24.72
C ILE A 50 -20.37 19.85 -23.90
N THR A 51 -21.48 20.59 -23.94
CA THR A 51 -22.81 20.29 -23.38
C THR A 51 -23.65 19.47 -24.34
N ASP A 52 -24.49 18.62 -23.76
CA ASP A 52 -25.83 18.13 -24.14
C ASP A 52 -26.10 17.52 -25.53
N GLY A 53 -26.67 16.30 -25.49
CA GLY A 53 -27.33 15.65 -26.61
C GLY A 53 -27.80 14.24 -26.26
N ASN A 54 -29.09 14.13 -25.92
CA ASN A 54 -29.81 12.96 -25.42
C ASN A 54 -30.10 11.88 -26.49
N GLU A 55 -30.36 10.66 -26.01
CA GLU A 55 -31.16 9.57 -26.58
C GLU A 55 -30.84 9.03 -28.00
N ASP A 56 -30.44 7.75 -28.07
CA ASP A 56 -31.31 6.74 -28.68
C ASP A 56 -30.95 5.31 -28.27
N ASN A 57 -32.03 4.57 -28.04
CA ASN A 57 -32.13 3.23 -27.51
C ASN A 57 -32.19 2.24 -28.68
N SER A 58 -31.31 1.24 -28.75
CA SER A 58 -31.62 0.03 -29.52
C SER A 58 -30.98 -1.22 -28.92
N ASN A 59 -31.87 -2.12 -28.55
CA ASN A 59 -31.65 -3.46 -28.03
C ASN A 59 -31.43 -4.40 -29.22
N SER A 60 -30.40 -5.25 -29.20
CA SER A 60 -30.42 -6.49 -29.99
C SER A 60 -29.58 -7.57 -29.33
N ASP A 61 -30.29 -8.55 -28.80
CA ASP A 61 -29.79 -9.87 -28.44
C ASP A 61 -29.01 -10.51 -29.60
N SER A 62 -27.86 -11.12 -29.30
CA SER A 62 -27.53 -12.41 -29.91
C SER A 62 -26.52 -13.17 -29.04
N ASN A 63 -27.01 -14.29 -28.54
CA ASN A 63 -26.22 -15.37 -27.97
C ASN A 63 -25.16 -15.85 -28.98
N ASN A 64 -23.94 -16.08 -28.53
CA ASN A 64 -23.14 -17.14 -29.13
C ASN A 64 -22.27 -17.84 -28.09
N MET A 65 -22.74 -19.02 -27.72
CA MET A 65 -22.06 -20.01 -26.90
C MET A 65 -21.06 -20.74 -27.79
N LYS A 66 -19.78 -20.77 -27.42
CA LYS A 66 -18.81 -21.70 -27.99
C LYS A 66 -17.89 -22.22 -26.89
N GLU A 67 -18.00 -23.51 -26.66
CA GLU A 67 -17.20 -24.32 -25.74
C GLU A 67 -15.75 -24.49 -26.21
N LYS A 68 -14.88 -24.60 -25.19
CA LYS A 68 -13.64 -25.41 -25.05
C LYS A 68 -12.43 -25.06 -25.91
N ASP A 69 -11.33 -24.72 -25.24
CA ASP A 69 -10.34 -25.75 -24.89
C ASP A 69 -9.42 -25.30 -23.76
N SER A 70 -8.97 -26.31 -23.02
CA SER A 70 -8.18 -26.30 -21.80
C SER A 70 -6.70 -26.04 -22.05
N GLU A 71 -6.12 -25.05 -21.37
CA GLU A 71 -4.69 -25.04 -21.05
C GLU A 71 -4.50 -24.75 -19.56
N LYS A 72 -3.88 -25.73 -18.89
CA LYS A 72 -3.37 -25.64 -17.53
C LYS A 72 -2.22 -24.65 -17.50
N GLU A 73 -2.35 -23.57 -16.74
CA GLU A 73 -1.20 -22.79 -16.28
C GLU A 73 -0.96 -23.04 -14.78
N PHE A 74 0.33 -23.09 -14.46
CA PHE A 74 0.94 -23.62 -13.25
C PHE A 74 0.56 -22.82 -11.99
N GLU A 75 0.15 -23.55 -10.96
CA GLU A 75 0.17 -23.09 -9.57
C GLU A 75 1.63 -22.87 -9.15
N ASP A 76 1.98 -21.65 -8.73
CA ASP A 76 3.24 -21.35 -8.06
C ASP A 76 2.95 -21.30 -6.55
N ASP A 77 3.02 -22.48 -5.91
CA ASP A 77 2.88 -22.67 -4.48
C ASP A 77 4.10 -22.08 -3.75
N THR A 78 4.07 -20.78 -3.47
CA THR A 78 4.89 -20.16 -2.42
C THR A 78 4.10 -19.08 -1.68
N ASN A 79 2.97 -19.47 -1.09
CA ASN A 79 2.31 -18.68 -0.06
C ASN A 79 2.28 -19.52 1.23
N SER A 80 3.44 -19.72 1.85
CA SER A 80 3.50 -20.20 3.23
C SER A 80 3.25 -18.99 4.14
N GLU A 81 1.99 -18.60 4.24
CA GLU A 81 1.52 -17.69 5.28
C GLU A 81 1.73 -18.38 6.63
N LEU A 82 2.80 -17.99 7.33
CA LEU A 82 2.91 -18.20 8.77
C LEU A 82 1.90 -17.26 9.43
N ASN A 83 0.67 -17.76 9.55
CA ASN A 83 -0.43 -17.16 10.28
C ASN A 83 -0.04 -17.03 11.76
N THR A 84 0.57 -15.91 12.13
CA THR A 84 0.69 -15.48 13.52
C THR A 84 -0.49 -14.58 13.87
N GLY A 85 -1.67 -15.20 13.97
CA GLY A 85 -2.58 -14.92 15.07
C GLY A 85 -3.38 -13.62 15.07
N TYR A 86 -3.67 -12.98 13.93
CA TYR A 86 -4.76 -12.00 13.82
C TYR A 86 -5.31 -11.98 12.38
N GLY A 87 -6.12 -12.98 12.03
CA GLY A 87 -6.78 -13.03 10.72
C GLY A 87 -8.07 -13.84 10.81
N TYR A 88 -9.21 -13.16 10.80
CA TYR A 88 -10.49 -13.79 10.53
C TYR A 88 -10.62 -13.90 9.01
N GLU A 89 -10.43 -15.12 8.47
CA GLU A 89 -10.89 -15.47 7.13
C GLU A 89 -12.42 -15.43 7.14
N MET A 90 -13.02 -14.43 6.49
CA MET A 90 -14.44 -14.44 6.20
C MET A 90 -14.64 -15.12 4.84
N ASP A 91 -15.11 -16.36 4.84
CA ASP A 91 -15.65 -17.02 3.65
C ASP A 91 -16.79 -16.17 3.08
N VAL A 92 -16.53 -15.49 1.96
CA VAL A 92 -17.56 -14.71 1.25
C VAL A 92 -18.47 -15.69 0.51
N LEU A 93 -19.46 -16.23 1.22
CA LEU A 93 -20.65 -16.76 0.59
C LEU A 93 -21.46 -15.57 0.05
N SER A 94 -21.53 -15.51 -1.28
CA SER A 94 -22.26 -14.51 -2.04
C SER A 94 -23.76 -14.65 -1.82
N ASP A 95 -24.32 -13.98 -0.81
CA ASP A 95 -25.76 -13.86 -0.63
C ASP A 95 -26.24 -12.41 -0.78
N LYS A 96 -27.29 -12.26 -1.58
CA LYS A 96 -27.88 -11.00 -2.08
C LYS A 96 -28.61 -10.21 -0.99
N ASN A 97 -27.93 -9.79 0.07
CA ASN A 97 -28.42 -8.88 1.12
C ASN A 97 -27.45 -7.73 1.45
N ASN A 98 -26.59 -7.36 0.50
CA ASN A 98 -25.43 -6.49 0.74
C ASN A 98 -25.75 -5.04 1.23
N SER A 99 -26.96 -4.51 1.03
CA SER A 99 -27.22 -3.09 1.32
C SER A 99 -27.36 -2.74 2.81
N THR A 100 -27.77 -3.69 3.65
CA THR A 100 -27.91 -3.45 5.10
C THR A 100 -26.58 -3.64 5.81
N GLU A 101 -25.83 -4.70 5.47
CA GLU A 101 -24.51 -4.98 6.05
C GLU A 101 -23.47 -3.93 5.66
N GLU A 102 -23.41 -3.56 4.37
CA GLU A 102 -22.51 -2.51 3.90
C GLU A 102 -22.78 -1.17 4.61
N LYS A 103 -24.06 -0.81 4.79
CA LYS A 103 -24.44 0.40 5.54
C LYS A 103 -23.98 0.35 7.01
N THR A 104 -24.08 -0.81 7.67
CA THR A 104 -23.62 -0.96 9.06
C THR A 104 -22.10 -0.85 9.22
N VAL A 105 -21.32 -1.31 8.23
CA VAL A 105 -19.85 -1.21 8.26
C VAL A 105 -19.41 0.26 8.20
N TYR A 106 -20.00 1.05 7.30
CA TYR A 106 -19.70 2.48 7.22
C TYR A 106 -20.12 3.27 8.47
N GLU A 107 -21.21 2.89 9.14
CA GLU A 107 -21.65 3.51 10.39
C GLU A 107 -20.66 3.27 11.54
N LYS A 108 -20.13 2.04 11.65
CA LYS A 108 -19.08 1.68 12.63
C LYS A 108 -17.78 2.44 12.39
N GLY A 109 -17.37 2.55 11.13
CA GLY A 109 -16.18 3.31 10.73
C GLY A 109 -14.86 2.53 10.85
N TYR A 110 -14.87 1.23 11.11
CA TYR A 110 -13.70 0.34 11.07
C TYR A 110 -14.04 -0.89 10.23
N ASP A 111 -13.01 -1.66 9.85
CA ASP A 111 -13.12 -2.76 8.87
C ASP A 111 -13.81 -2.31 7.57
N LEU A 112 -13.55 -1.07 7.15
CA LEU A 112 -14.14 -0.50 5.95
C LEU A 112 -13.62 -1.27 4.72
N PRO A 113 -14.47 -1.48 3.70
CA PRO A 113 -14.05 -2.19 2.50
C PRO A 113 -12.95 -1.43 1.76
N VAL A 114 -11.91 -2.15 1.37
CA VAL A 114 -10.81 -1.61 0.58
C VAL A 114 -10.99 -2.01 -0.88
N ASP A 115 -10.87 -1.04 -1.79
CA ASP A 115 -10.83 -1.34 -3.22
C ASP A 115 -9.64 -2.27 -3.54
N LYS A 116 -9.88 -3.32 -4.34
CA LYS A 116 -8.86 -4.34 -4.63
C LYS A 116 -7.64 -3.76 -5.34
N GLN A 117 -7.84 -2.75 -6.19
CA GLN A 117 -6.73 -2.13 -6.92
C GLN A 117 -5.95 -1.17 -6.00
N GLU A 118 -6.63 -0.45 -5.10
CA GLU A 118 -5.98 0.36 -4.06
C GLU A 118 -5.15 -0.53 -3.11
N ASP A 119 -5.69 -1.66 -2.64
CA ASP A 119 -4.98 -2.62 -1.78
C ASP A 119 -3.70 -3.13 -2.45
N LYS A 120 -3.82 -3.59 -3.70
CA LYS A 120 -2.67 -4.06 -4.49
C LYS A 120 -1.63 -2.96 -4.68
N THR A 121 -2.06 -1.72 -4.90
CA THR A 121 -1.16 -0.58 -5.08
C THR A 121 -0.45 -0.24 -3.77
N ALA A 122 -1.19 -0.18 -2.66
CA ALA A 122 -0.65 0.10 -1.33
C ALA A 122 0.40 -0.93 -0.91
N LYS A 123 0.11 -2.22 -1.07
CA LYS A 123 1.05 -3.31 -0.76
C LYS A 123 2.31 -3.26 -1.63
N LYS A 124 2.15 -2.98 -2.92
CA LYS A 124 3.29 -2.83 -3.84
C LYS A 124 4.19 -1.66 -3.45
N GLU A 125 3.61 -0.48 -3.20
CA GLU A 125 4.37 0.71 -2.78
C GLU A 125 5.06 0.52 -1.44
N LEU A 126 4.42 -0.19 -0.50
CA LEU A 126 5.06 -0.55 0.76
C LEU A 126 6.23 -1.52 0.54
N HIS A 127 6.06 -2.54 -0.29
CA HIS A 127 7.13 -3.49 -0.61
C HIS A 127 8.34 -2.79 -1.24
N GLU A 128 8.12 -1.86 -2.19
CA GLU A 128 9.19 -1.05 -2.78
C GLU A 128 9.91 -0.20 -1.72
N MET A 129 9.18 0.36 -0.75
CA MET A 129 9.80 1.10 0.36
C MET A 129 10.61 0.21 1.28
N MET A 130 10.10 -0.99 1.61
CA MET A 130 10.82 -2.00 2.40
C MET A 130 12.14 -2.37 1.71
N GLN A 131 12.13 -2.64 0.41
CA GLN A 131 13.34 -2.90 -0.37
C GLN A 131 14.31 -1.71 -0.38
N ALA A 132 13.80 -0.48 -0.37
CA ALA A 132 14.64 0.72 -0.36
C ALA A 132 15.40 0.90 0.97
N VAL A 133 14.81 0.48 2.09
CA VAL A 133 15.41 0.59 3.44
C VAL A 133 16.19 -0.67 3.83
N TRP A 134 16.00 -1.77 3.10
CA TRP A 134 16.68 -3.05 3.31
C TRP A 134 18.19 -2.95 3.60
N PRO A 135 19.02 -2.23 2.82
CA PRO A 135 20.47 -2.19 3.05
C PRO A 135 20.88 -1.56 4.39
N ILE A 136 19.97 -0.80 5.03
CA ILE A 136 20.16 -0.20 6.35
C ILE A 136 19.77 -1.21 7.43
N TYR A 137 18.65 -1.91 7.22
CA TYR A 137 18.18 -2.97 8.11
C TYR A 137 19.15 -4.16 8.16
N ASP A 138 19.59 -4.66 7.01
CA ASP A 138 20.57 -5.74 6.86
C ASP A 138 21.82 -5.51 7.73
N LYS A 139 22.40 -4.30 7.63
CA LYS A 139 23.62 -3.90 8.35
C LYS A 139 23.40 -3.50 9.80
N SER A 140 22.17 -3.59 10.30
CA SER A 140 21.86 -3.17 11.66
C SER A 140 22.28 -4.23 12.69
N GLU A 141 22.63 -3.76 13.88
CA GLU A 141 22.84 -4.63 15.05
C GLU A 141 21.45 -5.06 15.56
N LYS A 142 21.02 -6.24 15.15
CA LYS A 142 19.81 -6.93 15.62
C LYS A 142 20.25 -7.80 16.80
N GLY A 143 19.90 -7.43 18.03
CA GLY A 143 20.32 -8.17 19.22
C GLY A 143 19.87 -9.63 19.20
N ASP A 144 20.29 -10.42 20.18
CA ASP A 144 19.96 -11.87 20.26
C ASP A 144 18.52 -12.15 20.78
N THR A 145 17.67 -11.13 20.86
CA THR A 145 16.29 -11.25 21.37
C THR A 145 15.32 -11.59 20.25
N SER A 146 14.29 -12.39 20.57
CA SER A 146 13.21 -12.70 19.61
C SER A 146 12.43 -11.45 19.16
N ASN A 147 12.41 -10.42 20.00
CA ASN A 147 11.80 -9.13 19.68
C ASN A 147 12.93 -8.20 19.26
N VAL A 148 13.07 -7.99 17.96
CA VAL A 148 14.09 -7.08 17.40
C VAL A 148 13.71 -5.66 17.80
N VAL A 149 14.64 -4.94 18.42
CA VAL A 149 14.54 -3.50 18.66
C VAL A 149 15.78 -2.86 18.08
N LEU A 150 15.60 -2.08 17.02
CA LEU A 150 16.71 -1.45 16.33
C LEU A 150 17.26 -0.28 17.15
N PRO A 151 18.59 -0.08 17.15
CA PRO A 151 19.18 1.12 17.71
C PRO A 151 18.57 2.40 17.10
N SER A 152 18.33 3.46 17.89
CA SER A 152 17.77 4.71 17.36
C SER A 152 18.59 5.31 16.20
N LYS A 153 19.91 5.06 16.17
CA LYS A 153 20.79 5.45 15.05
C LYS A 153 20.37 4.81 13.73
N THR A 154 19.86 3.58 13.77
CA THR A 154 19.39 2.81 12.61
C THR A 154 18.02 3.32 12.18
N ILE A 155 17.08 3.50 13.12
CA ILE A 155 15.76 4.09 12.85
C ILE A 155 15.89 5.45 12.14
N LYS A 156 16.77 6.33 12.62
CA LYS A 156 17.02 7.61 11.97
C LYS A 156 17.50 7.46 10.52
N LYS A 157 18.40 6.51 10.23
CA LYS A 157 18.84 6.24 8.85
C LYS A 157 17.70 5.73 7.98
N ILE A 158 16.81 4.90 8.50
CA ILE A 158 15.61 4.44 7.80
C ILE A 158 14.71 5.63 7.47
N LEU A 159 14.42 6.49 8.45
CA LEU A 159 13.65 7.73 8.24
C LEU A 159 14.30 8.65 7.20
N ASP A 160 15.60 8.90 7.29
CA ASP A 160 16.32 9.76 6.34
C ASP A 160 16.31 9.14 4.92
N LYS A 161 16.29 7.80 4.81
CA LYS A 161 16.14 7.10 3.53
C LYS A 161 14.74 7.30 2.96
N ILE A 162 13.69 7.18 3.76
CA ILE A 162 12.31 7.45 3.33
C ILE A 162 12.14 8.93 2.97
N GLU A 163 12.72 9.84 3.75
CA GLU A 163 12.72 11.28 3.49
C GLU A 163 13.31 11.59 2.10
N SER A 164 14.39 10.90 1.71
CA SER A 164 15.02 11.06 0.39
C SER A 164 14.09 10.69 -0.78
N CYS A 165 13.07 9.86 -0.54
CA CYS A 165 12.01 9.55 -1.49
C CYS A 165 10.95 10.68 -1.57
N SER A 166 11.16 11.80 -0.88
CA SER A 166 10.27 12.96 -0.86
C SER A 166 8.86 12.61 -0.34
N VAL A 167 8.73 11.70 0.62
CA VAL A 167 7.46 11.37 1.27
C VAL A 167 7.55 11.66 2.78
N PRO A 168 6.43 12.03 3.44
CA PRO A 168 6.40 12.19 4.88
C PRO A 168 6.66 10.88 5.61
N ALA A 169 7.39 10.94 6.72
CA ALA A 169 7.61 9.76 7.55
C ALA A 169 7.78 10.11 9.03
N PHE A 170 7.25 9.27 9.92
CA PHE A 170 7.44 9.40 11.37
C PHE A 170 7.83 8.06 12.00
N PHE A 171 8.30 8.12 13.24
CA PHE A 171 8.61 6.94 14.05
C PHE A 171 7.51 6.71 15.08
N SER A 172 7.03 5.49 15.21
CA SER A 172 5.90 5.14 16.08
C SER A 172 6.27 4.92 17.55
N GLY A 173 7.54 4.60 17.85
CA GLY A 173 7.96 4.22 19.22
C GLY A 173 8.09 5.38 20.21
N ARG A 174 8.39 6.61 19.75
CA ARG A 174 8.41 7.81 20.61
C ARG A 174 8.10 9.06 19.82
N GLU A 175 7.70 10.12 20.52
CA GLU A 175 7.43 11.42 19.92
C GLU A 175 8.73 12.00 19.29
N GLU A 176 8.88 11.85 17.98
CA GLU A 176 9.89 12.51 17.14
C GLU A 176 9.20 13.32 16.04
N HIS A 177 9.82 14.44 15.63
CA HIS A 177 9.32 15.23 14.51
C HIS A 177 9.32 14.42 13.20
N MET A 178 8.21 14.53 12.48
CA MET A 178 8.03 13.96 11.15
C MET A 178 9.07 14.50 10.15
N ARG A 179 9.57 13.63 9.27
CA ARG A 179 10.34 14.01 8.07
C ARG A 179 9.42 14.48 6.96
N ASN A 180 9.85 15.44 6.14
CA ASN A 180 9.01 16.08 5.12
C ASN A 180 7.64 16.53 5.67
N ALA A 181 7.63 17.07 6.89
CA ALA A 181 6.43 17.45 7.63
C ALA A 181 5.58 18.50 6.92
N ASP A 182 6.19 19.36 6.10
CA ASP A 182 5.52 20.42 5.34
C ASP A 182 4.38 19.89 4.46
N LYS A 183 4.53 18.67 3.92
CA LYS A 183 3.51 18.04 3.08
C LYS A 183 2.30 17.60 3.91
N PHE A 184 2.54 17.00 5.07
CA PHE A 184 1.48 16.53 5.95
C PHE A 184 0.79 17.70 6.68
N ASP A 185 1.55 18.71 7.08
CA ASP A 185 1.04 20.00 7.56
C ASP A 185 0.11 20.66 6.52
N GLY A 186 0.53 20.69 5.25
CA GLY A 186 -0.29 21.19 4.15
C GLY A 186 -1.63 20.45 4.02
N PHE A 187 -1.58 19.11 4.01
CA PHE A 187 -2.78 18.27 4.00
C PHE A 187 -3.71 18.55 5.19
N LEU A 188 -3.19 18.59 6.41
CA LEU A 188 -4.00 18.83 7.62
C LEU A 188 -4.62 20.23 7.62
N LYS A 189 -3.89 21.25 7.14
CA LYS A 189 -4.41 22.62 6.97
C LYS A 189 -5.50 22.70 5.91
N ASN A 190 -5.42 21.92 4.83
CA ASN A 190 -6.48 21.81 3.83
C ASN A 190 -7.72 21.14 4.43
N ALA A 191 -7.54 20.05 5.17
CA ALA A 191 -8.63 19.36 5.87
C ALA A 191 -9.34 20.28 6.87
N GLN A 192 -8.60 21.12 7.63
CA GLN A 192 -9.19 22.11 8.53
C GLN A 192 -10.06 23.17 7.83
N LYS A 193 -9.84 23.41 6.53
CA LYS A 193 -10.68 24.30 5.71
C LYS A 193 -11.86 23.58 5.06
N GLY A 194 -11.99 22.26 5.23
CA GLY A 194 -13.00 21.44 4.56
C GLY A 194 -12.60 21.01 3.14
N GLU A 195 -11.35 21.20 2.73
CA GLU A 195 -10.89 20.87 1.38
C GLU A 195 -10.58 19.37 1.28
N LYS A 196 -11.20 18.68 0.30
CA LYS A 196 -10.96 17.26 0.06
C LYS A 196 -9.53 17.05 -0.40
N ASP A 197 -8.83 16.12 0.24
CA ASP A 197 -7.42 15.85 -0.08
C ASP A 197 -7.05 14.43 0.39
N SER A 198 -5.89 13.95 -0.05
CA SER A 198 -5.31 12.70 0.46
C SER A 198 -3.79 12.74 0.43
N ILE A 199 -3.14 12.06 1.37
CA ILE A 199 -1.68 12.01 1.46
C ILE A 199 -1.21 10.65 1.97
N ILE A 200 -0.08 10.19 1.44
CA ILE A 200 0.63 9.00 1.91
C ILE A 200 1.71 9.45 2.90
N VAL A 201 1.73 8.80 4.06
CA VAL A 201 2.71 8.99 5.14
C VAL A 201 3.25 7.61 5.52
N TYR A 202 4.55 7.49 5.65
CA TYR A 202 5.17 6.26 6.13
C TYR A 202 5.40 6.30 7.64
N GLU A 203 5.28 5.15 8.27
CA GLU A 203 5.51 4.95 9.69
C GLU A 203 6.63 3.92 9.85
N VAL A 204 7.61 4.21 10.69
CA VAL A 204 8.70 3.26 11.00
C VAL A 204 8.48 2.73 12.40
N HIS A 205 8.53 1.41 12.55
CA HIS A 205 8.39 0.69 13.81
C HIS A 205 9.75 0.39 14.45
N GLU A 206 9.74 0.05 15.74
CA GLU A 206 10.99 -0.18 16.52
C GLU A 206 11.82 -1.34 15.99
N ASP A 207 11.16 -2.34 15.41
CA ASP A 207 11.75 -3.51 14.77
C ASP A 207 12.26 -3.23 13.35
N GLY A 208 12.07 -2.02 12.82
CA GLY A 208 12.41 -1.66 11.44
C GLY A 208 11.37 -2.05 10.40
N GLY A 209 10.22 -2.58 10.83
CA GLY A 209 9.03 -2.67 10.01
C GLY A 209 8.55 -1.29 9.57
N VAL A 210 7.79 -1.27 8.48
CA VAL A 210 7.27 -0.04 7.88
C VAL A 210 5.77 -0.16 7.66
N GLY A 211 5.04 0.88 8.05
CA GLY A 211 3.65 1.11 7.71
C GLY A 211 3.52 2.15 6.59
N ARG A 212 2.54 1.98 5.71
CA ARG A 212 2.10 2.99 4.75
C ARG A 212 0.68 3.42 5.11
N ASN A 213 0.55 4.65 5.59
CA ASN A 213 -0.71 5.29 5.96
C ASN A 213 -1.16 6.21 4.81
N LYS A 214 -2.29 5.91 4.16
CA LYS A 214 -2.96 6.86 3.26
C LYS A 214 -4.08 7.55 4.01
N TYR A 215 -3.83 8.79 4.41
CA TYR A 215 -4.86 9.66 4.99
C TYR A 215 -5.73 10.25 3.89
N ILE A 216 -7.04 10.24 4.11
CA ILE A 216 -8.03 10.72 3.14
C ILE A 216 -9.03 11.58 3.90
N PHE A 217 -9.19 12.83 3.49
CA PHE A 217 -10.24 13.70 4.00
C PHE A 217 -11.27 13.93 2.90
N ASP A 218 -12.52 13.52 3.13
CA ASP A 218 -13.58 13.55 2.13
C ASP A 218 -14.38 14.87 2.09
N GLY A 219 -13.97 15.84 2.91
CA GLY A 219 -14.66 17.11 3.16
C GLY A 219 -15.38 17.16 4.52
N GLN A 220 -15.57 16.02 5.17
CA GLN A 220 -16.28 15.90 6.44
C GLN A 220 -15.58 14.94 7.43
N ASN A 221 -15.16 13.78 6.96
CA ASN A 221 -14.54 12.72 7.73
C ASN A 221 -13.10 12.51 7.28
N MET A 222 -12.26 12.10 8.23
CA MET A 222 -10.89 11.68 7.99
C MET A 222 -10.82 10.16 8.05
N TYR A 223 -10.14 9.54 7.10
CA TYR A 223 -9.92 8.10 7.03
C TYR A 223 -8.44 7.80 6.90
N VAL A 224 -8.02 6.60 7.31
CA VAL A 224 -6.68 6.08 7.07
C VAL A 224 -6.79 4.66 6.50
N LEU A 225 -6.17 4.44 5.34
CA LEU A 225 -5.85 3.10 4.83
C LEU A 225 -4.41 2.79 5.24
N TYR A 226 -4.23 1.86 6.16
CA TYR A 226 -2.95 1.38 6.63
C TYR A 226 -2.64 0.03 5.97
N VAL A 227 -1.42 -0.11 5.47
CA VAL A 227 -0.80 -1.42 5.19
C VAL A 227 0.52 -1.50 5.94
N GLY A 228 0.78 -2.62 6.59
CA GLY A 228 1.99 -2.83 7.41
C GLY A 228 2.84 -3.98 6.89
N SER A 229 4.16 -3.88 7.06
CA SER A 229 5.09 -4.98 6.78
C SER A 229 6.25 -5.01 7.75
N VAL A 230 6.70 -6.22 8.06
CA VAL A 230 7.85 -6.49 8.95
C VAL A 230 8.85 -7.39 8.24
N TRP A 231 10.03 -7.54 8.85
CA TRP A 231 11.05 -8.49 8.41
C TRP A 231 10.87 -9.80 9.17
N ASN A 232 10.95 -10.93 8.47
CA ASN A 232 10.98 -12.24 9.10
C ASN A 232 12.42 -12.65 9.49
N ASN A 233 12.55 -13.82 10.10
CA ASN A 233 13.85 -14.36 10.51
C ASN A 233 14.78 -14.69 9.33
N ASP A 234 14.20 -14.97 8.17
CA ASP A 234 14.91 -15.19 6.91
C ASP A 234 15.16 -13.88 6.14
N GLU A 235 14.91 -12.74 6.80
CA GLU A 235 15.13 -11.41 6.26
C GLU A 235 14.26 -11.03 5.04
N ASP A 236 13.17 -11.78 4.82
CA ASP A 236 12.13 -11.48 3.84
C ASP A 236 11.06 -10.51 4.40
N VAL A 237 10.42 -9.77 3.48
CA VAL A 237 9.30 -8.88 3.81
C VAL A 237 8.03 -9.70 3.99
N ILE A 238 7.37 -9.57 5.14
CA ILE A 238 6.03 -10.14 5.40
C ILE A 238 5.04 -9.00 5.56
N SER A 239 3.89 -9.09 4.86
CA SER A 239 2.73 -8.23 5.09
C SER A 239 2.03 -8.65 6.38
N ILE A 240 1.82 -7.70 7.30
CA ILE A 240 1.19 -8.00 8.60
C ILE A 240 -0.28 -7.62 8.66
N ASP A 241 -0.65 -6.48 8.08
CA ASP A 241 -1.99 -5.92 8.25
C ASP A 241 -2.40 -5.08 7.04
N THR A 242 -3.71 -5.01 6.81
CA THR A 242 -4.37 -4.04 5.95
C THR A 242 -5.64 -3.61 6.64
N THR A 243 -5.74 -2.34 7.03
CA THR A 243 -6.91 -1.79 7.72
C THR A 243 -7.36 -0.50 7.06
N TYR A 244 -8.67 -0.32 6.96
CA TYR A 244 -9.25 0.94 6.52
C TYR A 244 -10.27 1.42 7.53
N THR A 245 -9.97 2.57 8.13
CA THR A 245 -10.62 3.03 9.35
C THR A 245 -10.84 4.54 9.29
N ARG A 246 -12.02 4.97 9.75
CA ARG A 246 -12.35 6.38 9.97
C ARG A 246 -11.74 6.83 11.29
N ILE A 247 -11.22 8.06 11.30
CA ILE A 247 -10.82 8.76 12.51
C ILE A 247 -12.07 9.44 13.08
N LYS A 248 -12.56 8.93 14.20
CA LYS A 248 -13.79 9.35 14.90
C LYS A 248 -13.75 10.84 15.22
N GLU A 249 -12.64 11.27 15.82
CA GLU A 249 -12.37 12.67 16.15
C GLU A 249 -10.89 12.96 15.90
N TRP A 250 -10.59 14.14 15.38
CA TRP A 250 -9.21 14.58 15.18
C TRP A 250 -9.06 16.08 15.41
N ASN A 251 -7.84 16.48 15.73
CA ASN A 251 -7.46 17.87 15.94
C ASN A 251 -6.04 18.09 15.43
N TYR A 252 -5.81 19.27 14.84
CA TYR A 252 -4.48 19.72 14.42
C TYR A 252 -4.16 21.08 15.03
N THR A 253 -3.12 21.13 15.84
CA THR A 253 -2.76 22.31 16.63
C THR A 253 -1.73 23.18 15.91
N LYS A 254 -1.64 24.45 16.34
CA LYS A 254 -0.62 25.39 15.84
C LYS A 254 0.81 24.96 16.15
N ASP A 255 0.99 24.12 17.18
CA ASP A 255 2.29 23.63 17.62
C ASP A 255 2.69 22.32 16.90
N GLY A 256 1.98 21.93 15.83
CA GLY A 256 2.32 20.78 14.98
C GLY A 256 1.75 19.45 15.46
N TRP A 257 0.98 19.41 16.56
CA TRP A 257 0.37 18.15 17.01
C TRP A 257 -0.86 17.79 16.20
N PHE A 258 -0.83 16.62 15.56
CA PHE A 258 -1.99 15.93 15.02
C PHE A 258 -2.42 14.83 16.01
N THR A 259 -3.62 14.93 16.54
CA THR A 259 -4.17 13.99 17.52
C THR A 259 -5.51 13.48 17.05
N GLY A 260 -5.88 12.26 17.42
CA GLY A 260 -7.22 11.76 17.15
C GLY A 260 -7.51 10.42 17.81
N GLU A 261 -8.67 9.88 17.48
CA GLU A 261 -9.15 8.58 17.93
C GLU A 261 -9.70 7.82 16.73
N PHE A 262 -9.20 6.61 16.47
CA PHE A 262 -9.76 5.73 15.46
C PHE A 262 -11.12 5.19 15.90
N CYS A 263 -12.04 5.00 14.94
CA CYS A 263 -13.14 4.08 15.14
C CYS A 263 -12.56 2.68 15.39
N VAL A 264 -12.92 2.07 16.51
CA VAL A 264 -12.46 0.73 16.91
C VAL A 264 -13.64 -0.09 17.44
N PRO A 265 -13.58 -1.43 17.40
CA PRO A 265 -14.63 -2.25 17.98
C PRO A 265 -14.73 -2.05 19.49
N GLU A 266 -15.96 -1.82 19.98
CA GLU A 266 -16.28 -1.62 21.39
C GLU A 266 -17.06 -2.84 21.95
N PRO A 267 -17.05 -3.08 23.27
CA PRO A 267 -17.88 -4.12 23.88
C PRO A 267 -19.37 -3.96 23.52
N PRO A 268 -20.09 -5.06 23.20
CA PRO A 268 -19.70 -6.46 23.39
C PRO A 268 -18.97 -7.12 22.20
N GLU A 269 -18.67 -6.41 21.11
CA GLU A 269 -18.02 -6.98 19.92
C GLU A 269 -16.60 -7.51 20.23
N ARG A 270 -15.93 -6.85 21.18
CA ARG A 270 -14.71 -7.33 21.82
C ARG A 270 -14.91 -7.41 23.33
N SER A 271 -14.24 -8.35 23.97
CA SER A 271 -14.20 -8.44 25.44
C SER A 271 -13.32 -7.35 26.08
N GLU A 272 -12.41 -6.76 25.30
CA GLU A 272 -11.43 -5.78 25.76
C GLU A 272 -11.67 -4.43 25.08
N THR A 273 -11.38 -3.35 25.81
CA THR A 273 -11.40 -1.99 25.25
C THR A 273 -10.11 -1.76 24.46
N VAL A 274 -10.25 -1.44 23.17
CA VAL A 274 -9.13 -1.07 22.31
C VAL A 274 -8.88 0.44 22.47
N ASP A 275 -7.64 0.85 22.77
CA ASP A 275 -7.29 2.28 22.78
C ASP A 275 -7.02 2.73 21.34
N GLY A 276 -7.97 3.47 20.76
CA GLY A 276 -7.85 4.02 19.41
C GLY A 276 -7.14 5.37 19.34
N ARG A 277 -6.65 5.91 20.46
CA ARG A 277 -6.07 7.25 20.51
C ARG A 277 -4.65 7.28 19.96
N PHE A 278 -4.35 8.32 19.20
CA PHE A 278 -3.01 8.55 18.66
C PHE A 278 -2.60 10.02 18.76
N ARG A 279 -1.29 10.25 18.68
CA ARG A 279 -0.68 11.57 18.61
C ARG A 279 0.58 11.52 17.76
N ILE A 280 0.68 12.42 16.79
CA ILE A 280 1.79 12.55 15.86
C ILE A 280 2.30 14.00 15.91
N LEU A 281 3.61 14.15 16.03
CA LEU A 281 4.28 15.44 15.93
C LEU A 281 4.65 15.71 14.48
N VAL A 282 3.90 16.62 13.85
CA VAL A 282 4.11 17.09 12.47
C VAL A 282 5.10 18.23 12.49
#